data_AF-A0A438FGC0-F1
#
_entry.id   AF-A0A438FGC0-F1
#
_cell.length_a   1.000
_cell.length_b   1.000
_cell.length_c   1.000
_cell.angle_alpha   90.00
_cell.angle_beta   90.00
_cell.angle_gamma   90.00
#
_symmetry.space_group_name_H-M   'P 1'
#
loop_
_entity.id
_entity.type
_entity.pdbx_description
1 polymer ?
#
loop_
_entity_poly.entity_id
_entity_poly.type
_entity_poly.pdbx_seq_one_letter_code
_entity_poly.pdbx_strand_id
1 'polypeptide(L)'
;MKAELHYGEANCPLMVPDNFPKDDELHFEIEMLDFFKVISDDLGVLKKVQESIITFGGGWYWGVVIGGRLGMGVVGVGWERAKFSKCVGHTLTSYIVGSRISAKTGEGKEILSHTKGEPYFFTFGKSEVPKGLEMGTGTMTRGEKAVLYVTNQYITQSPLMPIIEGVEEVLFEVELVHFIQVCRLLPAVRDMLGDGRLIKRRIHDGRGL
;
A
#
# COMPACT_ATOMS: atom_id res chain seq x y z
N MET A 1 40.13 6.16 -0.54
CA MET A 1 39.19 5.33 0.27
C MET A 1 39.29 3.92 -0.28
N LYS A 2 39.14 2.87 0.55
CA LYS A 2 39.13 1.50 0.03
C LYS A 2 37.73 1.18 -0.49
N ALA A 3 37.62 0.60 -1.68
CA ALA A 3 36.34 0.25 -2.29
C ALA A 3 35.80 -1.04 -1.66
N GLU A 4 35.06 -0.93 -0.56
CA GLU A 4 34.41 -2.07 0.09
C GLU A 4 33.06 -2.39 -0.59
N LEU A 5 33.16 -2.99 -1.79
CA LEU A 5 32.09 -3.81 -2.36
C LEU A 5 32.41 -5.28 -2.06
N HIS A 6 31.43 -6.06 -1.61
CA HIS A 6 31.57 -7.47 -1.18
C HIS A 6 31.81 -8.47 -2.35
N TYR A 7 32.55 -8.08 -3.39
CA TYR A 7 32.96 -8.98 -4.48
C TYR A 7 34.27 -9.69 -4.14
N GLY A 8 34.25 -11.03 -4.18
CA GLY A 8 35.45 -11.85 -3.94
C GLY A 8 35.73 -12.25 -2.48
N GLU A 9 34.84 -11.92 -1.54
CA GLU A 9 34.88 -12.53 -0.20
C GLU A 9 34.55 -14.03 -0.27
N ALA A 10 35.10 -14.84 0.64
CA ALA A 10 34.89 -16.29 0.67
C ALA A 10 33.42 -16.72 0.86
N ASN A 11 32.56 -15.81 1.32
CA ASN A 11 31.13 -16.01 1.51
C ASN A 11 30.27 -15.41 0.38
N CYS A 12 30.89 -14.88 -0.68
CA CYS A 12 30.16 -14.38 -1.85
C CYS A 12 29.53 -15.58 -2.60
N PRO A 13 28.21 -15.63 -2.80
CA PRO A 13 27.54 -16.77 -3.47
C PRO A 13 27.80 -16.83 -4.97
N LEU A 14 28.45 -15.82 -5.54
CA LEU A 14 28.78 -15.74 -6.97
C LEU A 14 30.22 -16.21 -7.20
N MET A 15 30.38 -17.18 -8.08
CA MET A 15 31.71 -17.59 -8.56
C MET A 15 32.29 -16.49 -9.44
N VAL A 16 33.35 -15.86 -8.95
CA VAL A 16 34.07 -14.80 -9.65
C VAL A 16 35.14 -15.42 -10.56
N PRO A 17 35.22 -15.07 -11.85
CA PRO A 17 36.32 -15.53 -12.72
C PRO A 17 37.69 -15.10 -12.19
N ASP A 18 38.72 -15.95 -12.34
CA ASP A 18 40.07 -15.69 -11.80
C ASP A 18 40.69 -14.36 -12.25
N ASN A 19 40.28 -13.86 -13.42
CA ASN A 19 40.76 -12.62 -14.03
C ASN A 19 39.86 -11.39 -13.76
N PHE A 20 38.96 -11.46 -12.78
CA PHE A 20 38.14 -10.31 -12.37
C PHE A 20 38.99 -9.29 -11.59
N PRO A 21 38.92 -7.98 -11.91
CA PRO A 21 39.72 -6.98 -11.24
C PRO A 21 39.26 -6.77 -9.78
N LYS A 22 40.22 -6.80 -8.85
CA LYS A 22 39.96 -6.79 -7.39
C LYS A 22 40.17 -5.44 -6.72
N ASP A 23 40.98 -4.57 -7.33
CA ASP A 23 41.36 -3.26 -6.80
C ASP A 23 40.97 -2.08 -7.73
N ASP A 24 40.25 -2.36 -8.82
CA ASP A 24 39.84 -1.35 -9.81
C ASP A 24 38.46 -0.74 -9.50
N GLU A 25 38.22 0.48 -9.99
CA GLU A 25 36.90 1.13 -9.93
C GLU A 25 35.94 0.53 -10.98
N LEU A 26 34.85 -0.09 -10.50
CA LEU A 26 33.87 -0.75 -11.36
C LEU A 26 32.74 0.20 -11.77
N HIS A 27 32.57 0.40 -13.07
CA HIS A 27 31.43 1.12 -13.63
C HIS A 27 30.35 0.13 -14.09
N PHE A 28 29.14 0.28 -13.55
CA PHE A 28 27.97 -0.52 -13.92
C PHE A 28 26.92 0.34 -14.61
N GLU A 29 26.43 -0.12 -15.76
CA GLU A 29 25.19 0.35 -16.37
C GLU A 29 24.08 -0.65 -16.00
N ILE A 30 23.04 -0.18 -15.30
CA ILE A 30 21.97 -1.02 -14.76
C ILE A 30 20.62 -0.44 -15.17
N GLU A 31 19.85 -1.20 -15.94
CA GLU A 31 18.46 -0.88 -16.28
C GLU A 31 17.50 -1.68 -15.39
N MET A 32 16.61 -1.00 -14.68
CA MET A 32 15.57 -1.63 -13.85
C MET A 32 14.30 -1.83 -14.68
N LEU A 33 14.12 -3.03 -15.23
CA LEU A 33 13.02 -3.35 -16.15
C LEU A 33 11.64 -3.43 -15.47
N ASP A 34 11.60 -3.94 -14.24
CA ASP A 34 10.37 -4.12 -13.47
C ASP A 34 10.70 -4.20 -11.99
N PHE A 35 9.75 -3.81 -11.13
CA PHE A 35 9.89 -3.99 -9.68
C PHE A 35 8.52 -4.13 -9.01
N PHE A 36 8.49 -4.97 -7.97
CA PHE A 36 7.30 -5.17 -7.15
C PHE A 36 7.54 -4.52 -5.79
N LYS A 37 6.52 -3.83 -5.28
CA LYS A 37 6.52 -3.43 -3.88
C LYS A 37 6.10 -4.63 -3.04
N VAL A 38 7.03 -5.14 -2.23
CA VAL A 38 6.74 -6.11 -1.17
C VAL A 38 5.89 -5.43 -0.09
N ILE A 39 4.81 -6.10 0.35
CA ILE A 39 3.88 -5.58 1.38
C ILE A 39 3.86 -6.48 2.62
N SER A 40 4.13 -7.79 2.48
CA SER A 40 4.36 -8.70 3.60
C SER A 40 5.77 -9.32 3.51
N ASP A 41 6.38 -9.56 4.67
CA ASP A 41 7.78 -10.03 4.77
C ASP A 41 7.99 -11.45 4.19
N ASP A 42 6.91 -12.22 4.08
CA ASP A 42 6.84 -13.56 3.48
C ASP A 42 6.57 -13.56 1.96
N LEU A 43 6.59 -12.38 1.32
CA LEU A 43 6.24 -12.16 -0.09
C LEU A 43 4.80 -12.55 -0.48
N GLY A 44 3.94 -12.94 0.47
CA GLY A 44 2.56 -13.37 0.19
C GLY A 44 1.60 -12.25 -0.22
N VAL A 45 2.01 -10.99 -0.11
CA VAL A 45 1.33 -9.81 -0.66
C VAL A 45 2.34 -8.93 -1.38
N LEU A 46 2.23 -8.84 -2.71
CA LEU A 46 3.03 -7.95 -3.55
C LEU A 46 2.12 -6.96 -4.30
N LYS A 47 2.64 -5.77 -4.59
CA LYS A 47 1.95 -4.77 -5.43
C LYS A 47 2.81 -4.33 -6.60
N LYS A 48 2.25 -4.41 -7.81
CA LYS A 48 2.74 -3.73 -9.00
C LYS A 48 1.83 -2.54 -9.31
N VAL A 49 2.36 -1.32 -9.28
CA VAL A 49 1.60 -0.15 -9.71
C VAL A 49 1.44 -0.21 -11.23
N GLN A 50 0.23 -0.03 -11.74
CA GLN A 50 0.02 0.14 -13.17
C GLN A 50 0.30 1.60 -13.50
N GLU A 51 1.35 1.84 -14.28
CA GLU A 51 1.67 3.18 -14.75
C GLU A 51 0.57 3.69 -15.68
N SER A 52 -0.26 4.60 -15.18
CA SER A 52 -0.99 5.51 -16.04
C SER A 52 0.03 6.50 -16.61
N ILE A 53 0.21 6.49 -17.93
CA ILE A 53 0.95 7.54 -18.63
C ILE A 53 0.21 8.86 -18.39
N ILE A 54 0.67 9.64 -17.40
CA ILE A 54 0.19 11.01 -17.23
C ILE A 54 0.95 11.87 -18.23
N THR A 55 0.38 12.04 -19.42
CA THR A 55 0.87 13.04 -20.38
C THR A 55 0.60 14.44 -19.83
N PHE A 56 1.49 14.92 -18.96
CA PHE A 56 1.67 16.35 -18.78
C PHE A 56 2.15 16.92 -20.12
N GLY A 57 1.42 17.88 -20.68
CA GLY A 57 1.77 18.48 -21.96
C GLY A 57 3.13 19.16 -21.89
N GLY A 58 4.13 18.57 -22.55
CA GLY A 58 5.48 19.13 -22.67
C GLY A 58 6.48 18.66 -21.61
N GLY A 59 6.90 17.38 -21.67
CA GLY A 59 8.11 16.92 -20.97
C GLY A 59 8.00 15.48 -20.45
N TRP A 60 8.86 14.59 -20.95
CA TRP A 60 8.97 13.21 -20.47
C TRP A 60 9.73 13.18 -19.13
N TYR A 61 9.05 12.83 -18.04
CA TYR A 61 9.67 12.55 -16.74
C TYR A 61 9.25 11.17 -16.24
N TRP A 62 10.15 10.20 -16.36
CA TRP A 62 10.02 8.88 -15.73
C TRP A 62 10.37 8.99 -14.24
N GLY A 63 9.35 9.25 -13.41
CA GLY A 63 9.49 9.49 -11.97
C GLY A 63 9.07 8.31 -11.12
N VAL A 64 9.88 7.24 -11.09
CA VAL A 64 9.61 6.06 -10.25
C VAL A 64 9.80 6.39 -8.76
N VAL A 65 8.72 6.38 -7.99
CA VAL A 65 8.75 6.71 -6.55
C VAL A 65 9.02 5.46 -5.69
N ILE A 66 10.29 5.08 -5.55
CA ILE A 66 10.75 4.19 -4.48
C ILE A 66 10.93 5.02 -3.20
N GLY A 67 10.48 4.51 -2.05
CA GLY A 67 10.17 5.33 -0.87
C GLY A 67 11.38 5.85 -0.09
N GLY A 68 11.31 7.08 0.46
CA GLY A 68 12.33 7.52 1.43
C GLY A 68 12.28 8.96 1.97
N ARG A 69 11.81 9.96 1.18
CA ARG A 69 11.97 11.43 1.44
C ARG A 69 13.43 11.87 1.14
N LEU A 70 13.75 13.01 0.52
CA LEU A 70 13.01 14.19 0.03
C LEU A 70 12.90 14.13 -1.53
N GLY A 71 12.01 14.83 -2.25
CA GLY A 71 10.87 15.69 -1.91
C GLY A 71 10.35 16.41 -3.18
N MET A 72 9.01 16.49 -3.38
CA MET A 72 8.31 17.01 -4.59
C MET A 72 8.69 16.29 -5.91
N GLY A 73 7.94 15.35 -6.52
CA GLY A 73 6.50 15.02 -6.62
C GLY A 73 6.27 14.43 -8.04
N VAL A 74 5.15 13.89 -8.51
CA VAL A 74 3.80 13.61 -7.96
C VAL A 74 3.20 12.40 -8.73
N VAL A 75 2.68 11.38 -8.06
CA VAL A 75 1.73 10.38 -8.65
C VAL A 75 0.58 10.14 -7.66
N GLY A 76 -0.65 10.37 -8.14
CA GLY A 76 -1.83 10.54 -7.29
C GLY A 76 -2.05 12.03 -6.95
N VAL A 77 -3.28 12.51 -7.07
CA VAL A 77 -3.63 13.92 -6.86
C VAL A 77 -3.78 14.19 -5.35
N GLY A 78 -2.65 14.22 -4.64
CA GLY A 78 -2.57 14.49 -3.20
C GLY A 78 -1.39 13.82 -2.51
N TRP A 79 -0.78 14.51 -1.54
CA TRP A 79 0.29 13.99 -0.68
C TRP A 79 -0.20 12.98 0.39
N GLU A 80 -1.51 12.73 0.42
CA GLU A 80 -2.20 11.91 1.40
C GLU A 80 -2.12 10.43 1.03
N ARG A 81 -1.01 9.78 1.44
CA ARG A 81 -1.08 8.34 1.74
C ARG A 81 -2.05 8.16 2.90
N ALA A 82 -3.05 7.32 2.73
CA ALA A 82 -3.92 6.95 3.82
C ALA A 82 -3.12 6.14 4.85
N LYS A 83 -2.69 6.81 5.93
CA LYS A 83 -2.01 6.18 7.06
C LYS A 83 -3.06 5.53 7.95
N PHE A 84 -3.57 4.38 7.51
CA PHE A 84 -4.69 3.67 8.12
C PHE A 84 -4.47 3.24 9.60
N SER A 85 -3.26 3.36 10.14
CA SER A 85 -3.00 3.20 11.58
C SER A 85 -2.26 4.41 12.19
N LYS A 86 -3.03 5.28 12.87
CA LYS A 86 -2.53 5.93 14.08
C LYS A 86 -3.66 6.26 15.05
N CYS A 87 -3.94 5.34 15.96
CA CYS A 87 -4.76 5.61 17.15
C CYS A 87 -4.05 6.66 18.01
N VAL A 88 -4.43 7.93 17.87
CA VAL A 88 -3.95 9.02 18.73
C VAL A 88 -5.10 9.42 19.65
N GLY A 89 -5.07 8.92 20.90
CA GLY A 89 -5.97 9.34 21.99
C GLY A 89 -7.46 9.05 21.77
N HIS A 90 -7.91 7.85 22.14
CA HIS A 90 -9.33 7.49 22.36
C HIS A 90 -10.33 7.88 21.24
N THR A 91 -9.87 8.07 20.00
CA THR A 91 -10.72 8.38 18.85
C THR A 91 -10.66 7.21 17.89
N LEU A 92 -11.81 6.57 17.63
CA LEU A 92 -11.90 5.49 16.63
C LEU A 92 -12.01 6.12 15.25
N THR A 93 -10.86 6.38 14.61
CA THR A 93 -10.80 6.78 13.21
C THR A 93 -10.87 5.54 12.33
N SER A 94 -12.03 5.26 11.72
CA SER A 94 -12.15 4.28 10.64
C SER A 94 -12.05 4.98 9.29
N TYR A 95 -11.64 4.25 8.25
CA TYR A 95 -11.61 4.78 6.90
C TYR A 95 -12.53 3.96 6.01
N ILE A 96 -13.42 4.64 5.27
CA ILE A 96 -14.23 4.04 4.22
C ILE A 96 -13.49 4.24 2.89
N VAL A 97 -13.33 3.17 2.13
CA VAL A 97 -12.60 3.12 0.85
C VAL A 97 -13.60 2.92 -0.26
N GLY A 98 -13.53 3.72 -1.31
CA GLY A 98 -14.20 3.46 -2.58
C GLY A 98 -13.17 3.00 -3.61
N SER A 99 -13.33 1.78 -4.12
CA SER A 99 -12.38 1.18 -5.07
C SER A 99 -13.08 0.39 -6.17
N ARG A 100 -12.54 0.38 -7.39
CA ARG A 100 -12.93 -0.59 -8.42
C ARG A 100 -12.01 -1.79 -8.29
N ILE A 101 -12.56 -2.99 -8.23
CA ILE A 101 -11.81 -4.23 -7.98
C ILE A 101 -12.23 -5.27 -9.03
N SER A 102 -11.27 -5.85 -9.75
CA SER A 102 -11.43 -7.18 -10.36
C SER A 102 -10.59 -8.18 -9.59
N ALA A 103 -10.94 -9.47 -9.61
CA ALA A 103 -10.07 -10.53 -9.13
C ALA A 103 -10.01 -11.68 -10.14
N LYS A 104 -8.81 -12.21 -10.35
CA LYS A 104 -8.51 -13.34 -11.23
C LYS A 104 -7.64 -14.34 -10.47
N THR A 105 -7.77 -15.62 -10.78
CA THR A 105 -6.79 -16.64 -10.35
C THR A 105 -5.44 -16.41 -11.05
N GLY A 106 -4.36 -17.04 -10.54
CA GLY A 106 -3.07 -17.11 -11.25
C GLY A 106 -3.17 -17.62 -12.69
N GLU A 107 -4.15 -18.47 -13.00
CA GLU A 107 -4.45 -18.96 -14.36
C GLU A 107 -5.19 -17.94 -15.24
N GLY A 108 -5.50 -16.75 -14.73
CA GLY A 108 -6.22 -15.68 -15.45
C GLY A 108 -7.74 -15.81 -15.46
N LYS A 109 -8.33 -16.89 -14.92
CA LYS A 109 -9.78 -17.06 -14.80
C LYS A 109 -10.36 -16.01 -13.83
N GLU A 110 -11.32 -15.21 -14.30
CA GLU A 110 -12.01 -14.19 -13.51
C GLU A 110 -12.86 -14.82 -12.39
N ILE A 111 -12.79 -14.21 -11.20
CA ILE A 111 -13.51 -14.61 -9.99
C ILE A 111 -14.63 -13.62 -9.70
N LEU A 112 -14.34 -12.31 -9.75
CA LEU A 112 -15.29 -11.22 -9.51
C LEU A 112 -14.87 -9.95 -10.28
N SER A 113 -15.84 -9.08 -10.56
CA SER A 113 -15.62 -7.85 -11.33
C SER A 113 -16.54 -6.70 -10.87
N HIS A 114 -16.00 -5.82 -10.02
CA HIS A 114 -16.58 -4.52 -9.63
C HIS A 114 -15.87 -3.37 -10.36
N THR A 115 -15.63 -3.56 -11.66
CA THR A 115 -14.95 -2.58 -12.52
C THR A 115 -15.91 -1.55 -13.14
N LYS A 116 -17.18 -1.92 -13.36
CA LYS A 116 -18.22 -1.10 -13.99
C LYS A 116 -19.22 -0.58 -12.94
N GLY A 117 -19.73 0.65 -13.13
CA GLY A 117 -20.72 1.27 -12.23
C GLY A 117 -20.08 2.01 -11.06
N GLU A 118 -20.72 1.96 -9.89
CA GLU A 118 -20.21 2.57 -8.64
C GLU A 118 -18.99 1.80 -8.09
N PRO A 119 -18.09 2.45 -7.34
CA PRO A 119 -17.00 1.76 -6.64
C PRO A 119 -17.54 0.80 -5.58
N TYR A 120 -16.84 -0.30 -5.34
CA TYR A 120 -17.06 -1.13 -4.16
C TYR A 120 -16.58 -0.40 -2.91
N PHE A 121 -17.43 -0.34 -1.89
CA PHE A 121 -17.17 0.36 -0.64
C PHE A 121 -16.90 -0.61 0.52
N PHE A 122 -15.77 -0.43 1.20
CA PHE A 122 -15.43 -1.20 2.40
C PHE A 122 -14.75 -0.33 3.46
N THR A 123 -14.75 -0.80 4.71
CA THR A 123 -14.16 -0.12 5.86
C THR A 123 -12.88 -0.84 6.29
N PHE A 124 -11.79 -0.09 6.40
CA PHE A 124 -10.53 -0.63 6.92
C PHE A 124 -10.70 -1.20 8.33
N GLY A 125 -10.15 -2.40 8.54
CA GLY A 125 -10.10 -3.10 9.83
C GLY A 125 -11.40 -3.83 10.19
N LYS A 126 -12.33 -4.01 9.25
CA LYS A 126 -13.58 -4.76 9.46
C LYS A 126 -13.62 -6.13 8.77
N SER A 127 -12.58 -6.52 8.03
CA SER A 127 -12.56 -7.77 7.25
C SER A 127 -13.70 -7.85 6.21
N GLU A 128 -14.14 -6.70 5.68
CA GLU A 128 -15.15 -6.61 4.62
C GLU A 128 -14.60 -7.08 3.25
N VAL A 129 -13.27 -7.19 3.13
CA VAL A 129 -12.51 -7.73 1.97
C VAL A 129 -11.38 -8.67 2.46
N PRO A 130 -10.74 -9.48 1.59
CA PRO A 130 -9.63 -10.33 1.98
C PRO A 130 -8.45 -9.54 2.58
N LYS A 131 -7.79 -10.11 3.60
CA LYS A 131 -6.67 -9.47 4.33
C LYS A 131 -5.57 -8.94 3.39
N GLY A 132 -5.17 -9.70 2.37
CA GLY A 132 -4.15 -9.25 1.42
C GLY A 132 -4.59 -8.09 0.52
N LEU A 133 -5.87 -8.05 0.15
CA LEU A 133 -6.45 -6.92 -0.59
C LEU A 133 -6.50 -5.66 0.30
N GLU A 134 -6.94 -5.79 1.56
CA GLU A 134 -6.91 -4.68 2.53
C GLU A 134 -5.48 -4.16 2.75
N MET A 135 -4.51 -5.05 2.97
CA MET A 135 -3.08 -4.70 3.11
C MET A 135 -2.55 -3.98 1.86
N GLY A 136 -2.86 -4.51 0.66
CA GLY A 136 -2.45 -3.94 -0.62
C GLY A 136 -2.99 -2.53 -0.84
N THR A 137 -4.32 -2.37 -0.74
CA THR A 137 -5.00 -1.07 -0.82
C THR A 137 -4.52 -0.09 0.26
N GLY A 138 -4.10 -0.62 1.42
CA GLY A 138 -3.51 0.14 2.52
C GLY A 138 -2.24 0.92 2.14
N THR A 139 -1.62 0.55 1.02
CA THR A 139 -0.41 1.19 0.50
C THR A 139 -0.62 2.10 -0.71
N MET A 140 -1.86 2.26 -1.19
CA MET A 140 -2.19 2.98 -2.42
C MET A 140 -2.43 4.49 -2.18
N THR A 141 -2.23 5.32 -3.20
CA THR A 141 -2.65 6.73 -3.22
C THR A 141 -3.99 6.91 -3.96
N ARG A 142 -4.65 8.05 -3.74
CA ARG A 142 -5.91 8.37 -4.44
C ARG A 142 -5.68 8.49 -5.95
N GLY A 143 -6.43 7.73 -6.73
CA GLY A 143 -6.31 7.61 -8.19
C GLY A 143 -5.29 6.56 -8.65
N GLU A 144 -4.60 5.87 -7.73
CA GLU A 144 -3.66 4.81 -8.08
C GLU A 144 -4.39 3.59 -8.68
N LYS A 145 -3.84 3.05 -9.77
CA LYS A 145 -4.19 1.74 -10.31
C LYS A 145 -3.05 0.77 -10.04
N ALA A 146 -3.35 -0.43 -9.59
CA ALA A 146 -2.35 -1.43 -9.26
C ALA A 146 -2.89 -2.86 -9.44
N VAL A 147 -1.97 -3.80 -9.63
CA VAL A 147 -2.23 -5.23 -9.47
C VAL A 147 -1.65 -5.67 -8.12
N LEU A 148 -2.47 -6.31 -7.31
CA LEU A 148 -2.06 -6.95 -6.06
C LEU A 148 -2.00 -8.46 -6.27
N TYR A 149 -0.84 -9.04 -6.00
CA TYR A 149 -0.60 -10.48 -6.05
C TYR A 149 -0.70 -10.99 -4.61
N VAL A 150 -1.63 -11.91 -4.37
CA VAL A 150 -2.02 -12.32 -3.02
C VAL A 150 -2.10 -13.85 -2.94
N THR A 151 -1.25 -14.44 -2.11
CA THR A 151 -1.23 -15.89 -1.86
C THR A 151 -2.36 -16.31 -0.91
N ASN A 152 -2.77 -17.58 -1.01
CA ASN A 152 -3.91 -18.17 -0.30
C ASN A 152 -4.02 -17.84 1.20
N GLN A 153 -2.90 -17.79 1.93
CA GLN A 153 -2.81 -17.42 3.34
C GLN A 153 -3.30 -15.99 3.67
N TYR A 154 -3.39 -15.12 2.66
CA TYR A 154 -3.96 -13.77 2.75
C TYR A 154 -5.33 -13.63 2.06
N ILE A 155 -5.85 -14.70 1.44
CA ILE A 155 -7.21 -14.80 0.87
C ILE A 155 -8.19 -15.24 1.96
N THR A 156 -8.48 -14.33 2.89
CA THR A 156 -9.46 -14.57 3.95
C THR A 156 -10.89 -14.43 3.43
N GLN A 157 -11.80 -15.30 3.90
CA GLN A 157 -13.23 -15.18 3.65
C GLN A 157 -13.74 -13.78 4.04
N SER A 158 -14.57 -13.18 3.18
CA SER A 158 -15.14 -11.85 3.37
C SER A 158 -16.46 -11.69 2.58
N PRO A 159 -17.26 -10.65 2.85
CA PRO A 159 -18.43 -10.31 2.03
C PRO A 159 -18.12 -10.11 0.53
N LEU A 160 -16.93 -9.59 0.18
CA LEU A 160 -16.49 -9.46 -1.21
C LEU A 160 -16.10 -10.82 -1.82
N MET A 161 -15.52 -11.72 -1.02
CA MET A 161 -14.92 -12.96 -1.50
C MET A 161 -15.29 -14.13 -0.60
N PRO A 162 -16.25 -14.99 -1.01
CA PRO A 162 -16.56 -16.22 -0.28
C PRO A 162 -15.36 -17.20 -0.32
N ILE A 163 -15.44 -18.29 0.44
CA ILE A 163 -14.40 -19.33 0.44
C ILE A 163 -14.26 -19.90 -0.98
N ILE A 164 -13.03 -19.96 -1.49
CA ILE A 164 -12.68 -20.59 -2.76
C ILE A 164 -11.62 -21.65 -2.48
N GLU A 165 -11.94 -22.91 -2.76
CA GLU A 165 -11.01 -24.02 -2.61
C GLU A 165 -10.10 -24.15 -3.83
N GLY A 166 -8.86 -24.62 -3.62
CA GLY A 166 -7.93 -24.94 -4.70
C GLY A 166 -7.24 -23.75 -5.39
N VAL A 167 -7.34 -22.53 -4.85
CA VAL A 167 -6.65 -21.35 -5.40
C VAL A 167 -5.41 -21.04 -4.56
N GLU A 168 -4.23 -21.11 -5.18
CA GLU A 168 -2.94 -20.78 -4.52
C GLU A 168 -2.65 -19.27 -4.52
N GLU A 169 -3.02 -18.58 -5.61
CA GLU A 169 -2.78 -17.14 -5.80
C GLU A 169 -3.98 -16.46 -6.51
N VAL A 170 -4.28 -15.24 -6.05
CA VAL A 170 -5.27 -14.33 -6.64
C VAL A 170 -4.61 -13.00 -7.01
N LEU A 171 -4.86 -12.56 -8.23
CA LEU A 171 -4.49 -11.25 -8.75
C LEU A 171 -5.69 -10.32 -8.63
N PHE A 172 -5.59 -9.26 -7.84
CA PHE A 172 -6.59 -8.20 -7.76
C PHE A 172 -6.16 -6.98 -8.58
N GLU A 173 -6.94 -6.59 -9.58
CA GLU A 173 -6.76 -5.30 -10.27
C GLU A 173 -7.58 -4.25 -9.50
N VAL A 174 -6.90 -3.26 -8.92
CA VAL A 174 -7.51 -2.26 -8.03
C VAL A 174 -7.29 -0.86 -8.55
N GLU A 175 -8.36 -0.07 -8.62
CA GLU A 175 -8.32 1.39 -8.77
C GLU A 175 -8.84 2.03 -7.47
N LEU A 176 -7.98 2.73 -6.74
CA LEU A 176 -8.37 3.43 -5.51
C LEU A 176 -9.00 4.79 -5.86
N VAL A 177 -10.33 4.83 -6.00
CA VAL A 177 -11.07 6.02 -6.43
C VAL A 177 -11.00 7.13 -5.36
N HIS A 178 -11.29 6.79 -4.10
CA HIS A 178 -11.11 7.68 -2.95
C HIS A 178 -11.14 6.91 -1.62
N PHE A 179 -10.80 7.60 -0.54
CA PHE A 179 -11.05 7.17 0.83
C PHE A 179 -11.64 8.34 1.63
N ILE A 180 -12.41 8.03 2.67
CA ILE A 180 -13.06 8.98 3.58
C ILE A 180 -12.64 8.60 5.00
N GLN A 181 -11.93 9.51 5.68
CA GLN A 181 -11.60 9.34 7.09
C GLN A 181 -12.84 9.66 7.94
N VAL A 182 -13.45 8.62 8.51
CA VAL A 182 -14.54 8.74 9.48
C VAL A 182 -13.93 8.82 10.88
N CYS A 183 -13.65 10.04 11.32
CA CYS A 183 -13.37 10.29 12.72
C CYS A 183 -14.65 10.04 13.54
N ARG A 184 -14.83 8.81 14.05
CA ARG A 184 -15.75 8.58 15.15
C ARG A 184 -15.10 9.19 16.38
N LEU A 185 -15.37 10.49 16.55
CA LEU A 185 -15.34 11.10 17.86
C LEU A 185 -16.18 10.17 18.76
N LEU A 186 -15.51 9.43 19.65
CA LEU A 186 -16.00 9.45 21.02
C LEU A 186 -16.03 10.95 21.32
N PRO A 187 -17.23 11.56 21.44
CA PRO A 187 -17.37 13.02 21.46
C PRO A 187 -16.42 13.53 22.53
N ALA A 188 -15.85 14.73 22.37
CA ALA A 188 -14.76 15.25 23.20
C ALA A 188 -15.19 15.44 24.67
N VAL A 189 -15.35 14.31 25.35
CA VAL A 189 -16.01 14.00 26.60
C VAL A 189 -14.91 13.41 27.44
N ARG A 190 -14.34 14.26 28.26
CA ARG A 190 -13.61 13.79 29.42
C ARG A 190 -14.64 13.67 30.52
N ASP A 191 -14.77 12.47 31.06
CA ASP A 191 -15.15 12.36 32.46
C ASP A 191 -14.03 13.04 33.25
N MET A 192 -14.39 14.12 33.94
CA MET A 192 -13.42 14.93 34.68
C MET A 192 -13.12 14.37 36.07
N LEU A 193 -13.90 13.37 36.54
CA LEU A 193 -13.84 12.81 37.89
C LEU A 193 -13.59 11.29 37.90
N GLY A 194 -13.91 10.59 36.82
CA GLY A 194 -13.80 9.13 36.70
C GLY A 194 -14.99 8.35 37.27
N ASP A 195 -16.06 9.04 37.69
CA ASP A 195 -17.26 8.48 38.31
C ASP A 195 -18.51 8.53 37.39
N GLY A 196 -18.35 8.98 36.15
CA GLY A 196 -19.40 9.17 35.16
C GLY A 196 -20.31 10.39 35.39
N ARG A 197 -20.14 11.16 36.48
CA ARG A 197 -21.08 12.24 36.86
C ARG A 197 -20.78 13.58 36.22
N LEU A 198 -19.51 13.88 35.92
CA LEU A 198 -19.12 15.17 35.31
C LEU A 198 -18.51 15.00 33.91
N ILE A 199 -19.40 15.05 32.92
CA ILE A 199 -19.08 14.92 31.49
C ILE A 199 -18.82 16.31 30.88
N LYS A 200 -17.56 16.63 30.54
CA LYS A 200 -17.21 17.88 29.84
C LYS A 200 -17.09 17.65 28.33
N ARG A 201 -18.02 18.24 27.55
CA ARG A 201 -17.98 18.26 26.08
C ARG A 201 -17.23 19.49 25.54
N ARG A 202 -16.18 19.31 24.74
CA ARG A 202 -15.54 20.41 23.97
C ARG A 202 -16.38 20.73 22.72
N ILE A 203 -16.76 21.99 22.54
CA ILE A 203 -17.61 22.44 21.42
C ILE A 203 -16.79 23.17 20.35
N HIS A 204 -15.77 23.94 20.75
CA HIS A 204 -14.74 24.47 19.86
C HIS A 204 -13.38 24.40 20.55
N ASP A 205 -12.32 24.41 19.76
CA ASP A 205 -10.96 24.62 20.27
C ASP A 205 -10.71 26.13 20.44
N GLY A 206 -10.22 26.51 21.63
CA GLY A 206 -9.68 27.84 21.85
C GLY A 206 -8.23 27.91 21.41
N ARG A 207 -7.81 29.05 20.85
CA ARG A 207 -6.38 29.37 20.72
C ARG A 207 -5.89 29.89 22.07
N GLY A 208 -4.90 29.23 22.65
CA GLY A 208 -4.19 29.73 23.83
C GLY A 208 -3.31 30.93 23.46
N LEU A 209 -3.01 31.74 24.47
CA LEU A 209 -1.84 32.63 24.49
C LEU A 209 -0.60 31.83 24.90
#